data_AF-A0A3C0IAH9-F1
#
_entry.id   AF-A0A3C0IAH9-F1
#
_cell.length_a   1.000
_cell.length_b   1.000
_cell.length_c   1.000
_cell.angle_alpha   90.00
_cell.angle_beta   90.00
_cell.angle_gamma   90.00
#
_symmetry.space_group_name_H-M   'P 1'
#
loop_
_entity.id
_entity.type
_entity.pdbx_description
1 polymer ?
#
loop_
_entity_poly.entity_id
_entity_poly.type
_entity_poly.pdbx_seq_one_letter_code
_entity_poly.pdbx_strand_id
1 'polypeptide(L)'
;MMARRYLFLLYVLTTALFLCANPAIGQVPSNPLGLNPFGLKWQQIKTERVEIVFPEELQPQAQRVANVVHYLWDNQRKSVGDKAEKVTILLQNQTTNANGFVTVGPYRSEFYVTPPQFNISGAADWLDLLAIHEYRHVQQFSNSSRGVTKFFRTILGSWVWGGFLGTALPRWYLEGDAVGTETALTLGGRGRVPEFDMQYRALRLSGRKYGYEKASATSLKQFVPNHYNLGYYMTTYARIHFGADIWSKVVQDAVNFKGVFFPFSQGLHRYTGLRTRQLYRATMQELDSLWIQQDTTLQLTKATVVNQKKKATFTSYRNAQYEAEGVWLVEKSGFDKIRTLVRIYANGTEETLTLPGINDEVNNTLSVVGSQVCWSELAYGVRWGLQDFSVVCLYDIKTKQKRRSTQQTRYFAP
;
A
#
# COMPACT_ATOMS: atom_id res chain seq x y z
N MET A 1 32.85 -40.80 21.99
CA MET A 1 31.83 -41.67 21.36
C MET A 1 30.51 -40.94 21.06
N MET A 2 30.03 -40.04 21.93
CA MET A 2 28.83 -39.21 21.69
C MET A 2 28.90 -38.32 20.44
N ALA A 3 30.00 -37.59 20.22
CA ALA A 3 30.12 -36.66 19.09
C ALA A 3 29.95 -37.33 17.70
N ARG A 4 30.46 -38.56 17.54
CA ARG A 4 30.26 -39.36 16.30
C ARG A 4 28.80 -39.78 16.09
N ARG A 5 28.06 -40.04 17.18
CA ARG A 5 26.62 -40.37 17.10
C ARG A 5 25.79 -39.15 16.70
N TYR A 6 26.13 -37.95 17.19
CA TYR A 6 25.47 -36.71 16.77
C TYR A 6 25.75 -36.36 15.31
N LEU A 7 27.00 -36.51 14.85
CA LEU A 7 27.37 -36.31 13.45
C LEU A 7 26.65 -37.29 12.52
N PHE A 8 26.54 -38.56 12.92
CA PHE A 8 25.80 -39.57 12.17
C PHE A 8 24.30 -39.26 12.14
N LEU A 9 23.71 -38.87 13.27
CA LEU A 9 22.28 -38.49 13.33
C LEU A 9 21.99 -37.25 12.47
N LEU A 10 22.88 -36.25 12.50
CA LEU A 10 22.77 -35.04 11.68
C LEU A 10 22.86 -35.39 10.19
N TYR A 11 23.79 -36.26 9.82
CA TYR A 11 23.95 -36.74 8.45
C TYR A 11 22.71 -37.53 7.98
N VAL A 12 22.16 -38.40 8.81
CA VAL A 12 20.92 -39.15 8.49
C VAL A 12 19.73 -38.20 8.34
N LEU A 13 19.60 -37.19 9.21
CA LEU A 13 18.52 -36.20 9.13
C LEU A 13 18.63 -35.30 7.90
N THR A 14 19.83 -34.82 7.55
CA THR A 14 20.02 -34.02 6.34
C THR A 14 19.81 -34.86 5.08
N THR A 15 20.32 -36.08 5.05
CA THR A 15 20.13 -36.99 3.89
C THR A 15 18.66 -37.40 3.75
N ALA A 16 17.95 -37.64 4.86
CA ALA A 16 16.51 -37.89 4.84
C ALA A 16 15.71 -36.66 4.39
N LEU A 17 16.13 -35.43 4.76
CA LEU A 17 15.51 -34.20 4.25
C LEU A 17 15.71 -34.04 2.74
N PHE A 18 16.90 -34.38 2.22
CA PHE A 18 17.20 -34.35 0.79
C PHE A 18 16.52 -35.47 0.00
N LEU A 19 16.36 -36.67 0.58
CA LEU A 19 15.68 -37.81 -0.05
C LEU A 19 14.15 -37.73 0.00
N CYS A 20 13.59 -37.05 1.00
CA CYS A 20 12.15 -36.76 1.11
C CYS A 20 11.73 -35.47 0.39
N ALA A 21 12.69 -34.71 -0.15
CA ALA A 21 12.40 -33.60 -1.04
C ALA A 21 11.96 -34.16 -2.40
N ASN A 22 10.67 -34.53 -2.52
CA ASN A 22 10.00 -34.53 -3.82
C ASN A 22 10.36 -33.22 -4.53
N PRO A 23 10.55 -33.20 -5.87
CA PRO A 23 10.69 -31.95 -6.60
C PRO A 23 9.42 -31.14 -6.34
N ALA A 24 9.48 -30.27 -5.35
CA ALA A 24 8.45 -29.30 -5.10
C ALA A 24 8.55 -28.35 -6.30
N ILE A 25 7.71 -28.58 -7.29
CA ILE A 25 7.47 -27.63 -8.37
C ILE A 25 6.75 -26.46 -7.69
N GLY A 26 7.53 -25.60 -7.05
CA GLY A 26 7.04 -24.33 -6.54
C GLY A 26 6.78 -23.43 -7.72
N GLN A 27 5.59 -22.85 -7.79
CA GLN A 27 5.37 -21.70 -8.64
C GLN A 27 6.19 -20.55 -8.05
N VAL A 28 7.33 -20.23 -8.67
CA VAL A 28 7.99 -18.95 -8.41
C VAL A 28 7.03 -17.88 -8.90
N PRO A 29 6.58 -16.94 -8.05
CA PRO A 29 5.72 -15.86 -8.50
C PRO A 29 6.42 -15.17 -9.67
N SER A 30 5.75 -15.06 -10.83
CA SER A 30 6.33 -14.31 -11.94
C SER A 30 6.00 -12.83 -11.75
N ASN A 31 7.00 -11.96 -11.87
CA ASN A 31 6.80 -10.52 -12.07
C ASN A 31 6.98 -10.26 -13.57
N PRO A 32 5.97 -10.57 -14.40
CA PRO A 32 6.09 -10.58 -15.84
C PRO A 32 6.54 -9.22 -16.37
N LEU A 33 7.38 -9.26 -17.40
CA LEU A 33 7.80 -8.09 -18.19
C LEU A 33 7.18 -8.19 -19.58
N GLY A 34 7.07 -7.06 -20.26
CA GLY A 34 6.57 -7.04 -21.65
C GLY A 34 5.05 -7.18 -21.79
N LEU A 35 4.28 -6.80 -20.76
CA LEU A 35 2.82 -6.77 -20.81
C LEU A 35 2.25 -5.53 -21.53
N ASN A 36 3.11 -4.76 -22.18
CA ASN A 36 2.78 -3.52 -22.87
C ASN A 36 2.50 -3.75 -24.36
N PRO A 37 1.69 -2.89 -25.00
CA PRO A 37 1.50 -2.90 -26.44
C PRO A 37 2.81 -2.78 -27.25
N PHE A 38 2.91 -3.52 -28.36
CA PHE A 38 4.10 -3.52 -29.24
C PHE A 38 4.45 -2.17 -29.88
N GLY A 39 3.52 -1.21 -29.91
CA GLY A 39 3.73 0.10 -30.56
C GLY A 39 4.55 1.11 -29.74
N LEU A 40 4.86 0.81 -28.48
CA LEU A 40 5.62 1.73 -27.61
C LEU A 40 7.09 1.76 -28.03
N LYS A 41 7.60 2.97 -28.31
CA LYS A 41 9.02 3.22 -28.53
C LYS A 41 9.69 3.51 -27.20
N TRP A 42 10.56 2.62 -26.75
CA TRP A 42 11.22 2.75 -25.46
C TRP A 42 12.53 3.52 -25.58
N GLN A 43 12.79 4.39 -24.60
CA GLN A 43 14.03 5.10 -24.40
C GLN A 43 14.55 4.86 -22.97
N GLN A 44 15.79 5.27 -22.72
CA GLN A 44 16.38 5.16 -21.40
C GLN A 44 17.24 6.37 -21.03
N ILE A 45 17.15 6.80 -19.77
CA ILE A 45 18.11 7.70 -19.13
C ILE A 45 18.97 6.82 -18.23
N LYS A 46 20.25 6.70 -18.55
CA LYS A 46 21.20 5.88 -17.80
C LYS A 46 22.23 6.77 -17.10
N THR A 47 22.25 6.70 -15.78
CA THR A 47 23.28 7.36 -14.96
C THR A 47 23.98 6.33 -14.07
N GLU A 48 24.97 6.77 -13.29
CA GLU A 48 25.62 5.94 -12.28
C GLU A 48 24.69 5.60 -11.09
N ARG A 49 23.59 6.34 -10.92
CA ARG A 49 22.70 6.25 -9.75
C ARG A 49 21.41 5.52 -10.06
N VAL A 50 20.87 5.72 -11.26
CA VAL A 50 19.56 5.18 -11.67
C VAL A 50 19.54 4.92 -13.16
N GLU A 51 18.71 3.98 -13.56
CA GLU A 51 18.34 3.77 -14.95
C GLU A 51 16.84 3.92 -15.08
N ILE A 52 16.37 4.88 -15.86
CA ILE A 52 14.94 5.09 -16.12
C ILE A 52 14.65 4.56 -17.51
N VAL A 53 13.74 3.59 -17.62
CA VAL A 53 13.27 3.01 -18.89
C VAL A 53 11.83 3.46 -19.11
N PHE A 54 11.53 4.11 -20.22
CA PHE A 54 10.26 4.79 -20.42
C PHE A 54 9.85 4.84 -21.90
N PRO A 55 8.56 4.86 -22.24
CA PRO A 55 8.08 5.21 -23.57
C PRO A 55 8.47 6.65 -23.94
N GLU A 56 8.88 6.90 -25.18
CA GLU A 56 9.37 8.19 -25.71
C GLU A 56 8.52 9.39 -25.28
N GLU A 57 7.18 9.24 -25.24
CA GLU A 57 6.24 10.29 -24.83
C GLU A 57 6.36 10.73 -23.35
N LEU A 58 7.05 9.96 -22.51
CA LEU A 58 7.27 10.24 -21.08
C LEU A 58 8.61 10.89 -20.79
N GLN A 59 9.34 11.40 -21.80
CA GLN A 59 10.67 11.97 -21.58
C GLN A 59 10.72 13.08 -20.49
N PRO A 60 9.77 14.02 -20.40
CA PRO A 60 9.76 15.01 -19.32
C PRO A 60 9.60 14.37 -17.93
N GLN A 61 8.72 13.38 -17.80
CA GLN A 61 8.47 12.63 -16.57
C GLN A 61 9.71 11.82 -16.18
N ALA A 62 10.38 11.19 -17.13
CA ALA A 62 11.61 10.45 -16.90
C ALA A 62 12.74 11.34 -16.41
N GLN A 63 12.90 12.55 -16.98
CA GLN A 63 13.88 13.51 -16.49
C GLN A 63 13.56 13.98 -15.07
N ARG A 64 12.28 14.21 -14.75
CA ARG A 64 11.85 14.57 -13.39
C ARG A 64 12.17 13.48 -12.38
N VAL A 65 11.82 12.22 -12.67
CA VAL A 65 12.13 11.07 -11.80
C VAL A 65 13.64 10.93 -11.62
N ALA A 66 14.43 11.04 -12.69
CA ALA A 66 15.89 10.97 -12.60
C ALA A 66 16.44 12.05 -11.67
N ASN A 67 15.96 13.29 -11.76
CA ASN A 67 16.40 14.40 -10.92
C ASN A 67 16.02 14.18 -9.44
N VAL A 68 14.78 13.76 -9.15
CA VAL A 68 14.33 13.46 -7.79
C VAL A 68 15.16 12.33 -7.19
N VAL A 69 15.37 11.24 -7.93
CA VAL A 69 16.19 10.11 -7.47
C VAL A 69 17.64 10.54 -7.22
N HIS A 70 18.22 11.36 -8.10
CA HIS A 70 19.56 11.93 -7.89
C HIS A 70 19.64 12.75 -6.60
N TYR A 71 18.64 13.59 -6.33
CA TYR A 71 18.56 14.37 -5.10
C TYR A 71 18.46 13.47 -3.86
N LEU A 72 17.59 12.46 -3.88
CA LEU A 72 17.41 11.52 -2.77
C LEU A 72 18.66 10.66 -2.54
N TRP A 73 19.35 10.24 -3.61
CA TRP A 73 20.60 9.50 -3.56
C TRP A 73 21.69 10.26 -2.80
N ASP A 74 21.79 11.58 -2.99
CA ASP A 74 22.82 12.41 -2.37
C ASP A 74 22.46 12.85 -0.93
N ASN A 75 21.17 13.05 -0.64
CA ASN A 75 20.77 13.78 0.56
C ASN A 75 20.10 12.93 1.67
N GLN A 76 19.64 11.69 1.42
CA GLN A 76 18.66 11.03 2.31
C GLN A 76 18.97 9.59 2.77
N ARG A 77 20.26 9.24 2.94
CA ARG A 77 20.65 7.87 3.34
C ARG A 77 20.61 7.60 4.85
N LYS A 78 20.94 8.62 5.67
CA LYS A 78 21.31 8.43 7.09
C LYS A 78 20.24 7.72 7.93
N SER A 79 18.95 7.87 7.61
CA SER A 79 17.84 7.29 8.39
C SER A 79 17.59 5.80 8.15
N VAL A 80 18.10 5.22 7.06
CA VAL A 80 17.91 3.79 6.69
C VAL A 80 19.22 3.02 6.59
N GLY A 81 20.35 3.71 6.41
CA GLY A 81 21.68 3.15 6.39
C GLY A 81 22.53 3.71 5.24
N ASP A 82 23.78 3.26 5.14
CA ASP A 82 24.79 3.81 4.23
C ASP A 82 24.84 3.16 2.84
N LYS A 83 24.16 2.02 2.63
CA LYS A 83 24.16 1.33 1.34
C LYS A 83 23.26 2.03 0.33
N ALA A 84 23.73 2.07 -0.91
CA ALA A 84 22.95 2.46 -2.06
C ALA A 84 23.29 1.54 -3.23
N GLU A 85 22.27 1.00 -3.89
CA GLU A 85 22.40 0.21 -5.10
C GLU A 85 21.67 0.93 -6.24
N LYS A 86 22.28 0.94 -7.43
CA LYS A 86 21.62 1.44 -8.64
C LYS A 86 20.38 0.58 -8.92
N VAL A 87 19.28 1.24 -9.29
CA VAL A 87 18.01 0.59 -9.61
C VAL A 87 17.55 0.97 -11.02
N THR A 88 16.90 0.02 -11.69
CA THR A 88 16.13 0.30 -12.92
C THR A 88 14.68 0.62 -12.55
N ILE A 89 14.17 1.75 -13.02
CA ILE A 89 12.79 2.21 -12.83
C ILE A 89 12.09 2.21 -14.20
N LEU A 90 11.01 1.45 -14.33
CA LEU A 90 10.19 1.41 -15.55
C LEU A 90 9.01 2.36 -15.38
N LEU A 91 8.80 3.27 -16.32
CA LEU A 91 7.62 4.13 -16.36
C LEU A 91 6.55 3.50 -17.25
N GLN A 92 5.38 3.20 -16.69
CA GLN A 92 4.25 2.62 -17.39
C GLN A 92 3.15 3.67 -17.54
N ASN A 93 2.71 3.93 -18.77
CA ASN A 93 1.63 4.88 -19.07
C ASN A 93 0.39 4.25 -19.70
N GLN A 94 0.33 2.91 -19.84
CA GLN A 94 -0.79 2.23 -20.49
C GLN A 94 -1.91 1.80 -19.52
N THR A 95 -1.63 1.85 -18.22
CA THR A 95 -2.60 1.59 -17.15
C THR A 95 -3.17 2.89 -16.60
N THR A 96 -4.41 2.80 -16.13
CA THR A 96 -5.18 3.81 -15.41
C THR A 96 -5.10 3.63 -13.89
N ASN A 97 -4.44 2.57 -13.44
CA ASN A 97 -4.15 2.32 -12.04
C ASN A 97 -3.07 3.29 -11.52
N ALA A 98 -3.32 3.93 -10.38
CA ALA A 98 -2.39 4.84 -9.74
C ALA A 98 -1.58 4.10 -8.68
N ASN A 99 -0.41 3.59 -9.06
CA ASN A 99 0.43 2.79 -8.17
C ASN A 99 1.90 2.79 -8.57
N GLY A 100 2.74 2.20 -7.73
CA GLY A 100 4.11 1.84 -8.03
C GLY A 100 4.55 0.70 -7.12
N PHE A 101 5.69 0.12 -7.44
CA PHE A 101 6.29 -0.88 -6.55
C PHE A 101 7.78 -1.00 -6.80
N VAL A 102 8.47 -1.59 -5.82
CA VAL A 102 9.81 -2.15 -5.96
C VAL A 102 9.74 -3.65 -5.72
N THR A 103 10.28 -4.42 -6.66
CA THR A 103 10.42 -5.87 -6.51
C THR A 103 11.89 -6.26 -6.36
N VAL A 104 12.15 -7.35 -5.66
CA VAL A 104 13.50 -7.95 -5.58
C VAL A 104 13.77 -8.94 -6.72
N GLY A 105 12.74 -9.50 -7.37
CA GLY A 105 12.88 -10.56 -8.36
C GLY A 105 12.21 -10.27 -9.71
N PRO A 106 12.97 -9.89 -10.76
CA PRO A 106 14.30 -9.25 -10.70
C PRO A 106 14.23 -7.86 -10.01
N TYR A 107 15.36 -7.39 -9.48
CA TYR A 107 15.42 -6.14 -8.72
C TYR A 107 15.18 -4.94 -9.63
N ARG A 108 14.03 -4.28 -9.46
CA ARG A 108 13.60 -3.11 -10.23
C ARG A 108 12.46 -2.40 -9.52
N SER A 109 12.14 -1.21 -10.00
CA SER A 109 10.90 -0.51 -9.66
C SER A 109 10.06 -0.27 -10.90
N GLU A 110 8.74 -0.19 -10.74
CA GLU A 110 7.82 0.21 -11.81
C GLU A 110 6.87 1.30 -11.29
N PHE A 111 6.71 2.38 -12.05
CA PHE A 111 5.87 3.51 -11.72
C PHE A 111 4.72 3.58 -12.72
N TYR A 112 3.48 3.63 -12.22
CA TYR A 112 2.32 3.87 -13.06
C TYR A 112 2.04 5.37 -13.06
N VAL A 113 2.32 6.02 -14.18
CA VAL A 113 2.40 7.49 -14.25
C VAL A 113 1.03 8.16 -14.35
N THR A 114 -0.05 7.40 -14.53
CA THR A 114 -1.42 7.94 -14.51
C THR A 114 -1.75 8.33 -13.06
N PRO A 115 -1.98 9.62 -12.77
CA PRO A 115 -2.29 10.05 -11.41
C PRO A 115 -3.68 9.59 -10.97
N PRO A 116 -3.90 9.40 -9.66
CA PRO A 116 -5.23 9.18 -9.15
C PRO A 116 -6.07 10.46 -9.31
N GLN A 117 -7.36 10.29 -9.58
CA GLN A 117 -8.32 11.39 -9.73
C GLN A 117 -8.54 12.12 -8.41
N PHE A 118 -8.60 11.38 -7.29
CA PHE A 118 -8.69 11.96 -5.96
C PHE A 118 -7.37 11.92 -5.24
N ASN A 119 -7.17 12.98 -4.46
CA ASN A 119 -5.87 13.32 -3.95
C ASN A 119 -5.50 12.50 -2.70
N ILE A 120 -4.93 11.33 -2.91
CA ILE A 120 -4.32 10.50 -1.84
C ILE A 120 -3.02 11.12 -1.29
N SER A 121 -2.54 12.23 -1.86
CA SER A 121 -1.18 12.74 -1.69
C SER A 121 -1.13 14.16 -1.12
N GLY A 122 -2.29 14.78 -0.87
CA GLY A 122 -2.38 16.23 -0.61
C GLY A 122 -1.79 17.05 -1.77
N ALA A 123 -1.30 18.26 -1.52
CA ALA A 123 -0.80 19.13 -2.60
C ALA A 123 0.48 18.63 -3.34
N ALA A 124 0.97 17.41 -3.05
CA ALA A 124 2.16 16.86 -3.71
C ALA A 124 1.84 16.35 -5.12
N ASP A 125 2.78 16.59 -6.04
CA ASP A 125 2.74 16.00 -7.38
C ASP A 125 2.83 14.47 -7.29
N TRP A 126 2.00 13.77 -8.07
CA TRP A 126 1.91 12.31 -8.06
C TRP A 126 3.26 11.64 -8.33
N LEU A 127 3.99 12.12 -9.34
CA LEU A 127 5.23 11.48 -9.77
C LEU A 127 6.37 11.73 -8.78
N ASP A 128 6.41 12.91 -8.17
CA ASP A 128 7.37 13.20 -7.09
C ASP A 128 7.10 12.37 -5.85
N LEU A 129 5.83 12.28 -5.44
CA LEU A 129 5.44 11.45 -4.29
C LEU A 129 5.78 9.98 -4.54
N LEU A 130 5.46 9.45 -5.73
CA LEU A 130 5.76 8.08 -6.12
C LEU A 130 7.27 7.84 -6.15
N ALA A 131 8.03 8.76 -6.75
CA ALA A 131 9.49 8.69 -6.76
C ALA A 131 10.06 8.70 -5.33
N ILE A 132 9.56 9.52 -4.43
CA ILE A 132 10.00 9.57 -3.02
C ILE A 132 9.64 8.26 -2.29
N HIS A 133 8.42 7.77 -2.46
CA HIS A 133 7.93 6.56 -1.78
C HIS A 133 8.68 5.30 -2.26
N GLU A 134 8.65 5.05 -3.56
CA GLU A 134 9.23 3.82 -4.12
C GLU A 134 10.75 3.84 -4.01
N TYR A 135 11.39 4.99 -4.20
CA TYR A 135 12.83 5.08 -3.98
C TYR A 135 13.21 4.87 -2.51
N ARG A 136 12.31 5.15 -1.56
CA ARG A 136 12.52 4.75 -0.17
C ARG A 136 12.56 3.23 -0.01
N HIS A 137 11.72 2.47 -0.72
CA HIS A 137 11.83 1.01 -0.77
C HIS A 137 13.14 0.54 -1.42
N VAL A 138 13.63 1.22 -2.46
CA VAL A 138 14.96 0.96 -3.06
C VAL A 138 16.07 1.09 -2.00
N GLN A 139 16.04 2.16 -1.20
CA GLN A 139 16.99 2.37 -0.12
C GLN A 139 16.86 1.31 0.99
N GLN A 140 15.63 0.95 1.38
CA GLN A 140 15.37 -0.10 2.37
C GLN A 140 15.92 -1.44 1.90
N PHE A 141 15.67 -1.84 0.65
CA PHE A 141 16.19 -3.08 0.08
C PHE A 141 17.72 -3.04 -0.07
N SER A 142 18.29 -1.95 -0.57
CA SER A 142 19.76 -1.80 -0.63
C SER A 142 20.40 -2.00 0.75
N ASN A 143 19.79 -1.45 1.80
CA ASN A 143 20.30 -1.56 3.17
C ASN A 143 19.97 -2.89 3.85
N SER A 144 19.00 -3.63 3.34
CA SER A 144 18.61 -4.92 3.87
C SER A 144 19.51 -6.05 3.39
N SER A 145 20.23 -5.89 2.28
CA SER A 145 21.17 -6.90 1.77
C SER A 145 22.48 -6.90 2.58
N ARG A 146 22.48 -7.46 3.79
CA ARG A 146 23.65 -7.51 4.71
C ARG A 146 23.80 -8.86 5.40
N GLY A 147 25.04 -9.24 5.70
CA GLY A 147 25.34 -10.47 6.46
C GLY A 147 24.61 -11.70 5.90
N VAL A 148 23.73 -12.28 6.72
CA VAL A 148 22.93 -13.48 6.40
C VAL A 148 22.11 -13.30 5.12
N THR A 149 21.38 -12.18 4.97
CA THR A 149 20.55 -11.95 3.78
C THR A 149 21.38 -11.73 2.52
N LYS A 150 22.55 -11.08 2.63
CA LYS A 150 23.49 -10.93 1.50
C LYS A 150 24.03 -12.30 1.05
N PHE A 151 24.43 -13.14 2.00
CA PHE A 151 24.91 -14.49 1.72
C PHE A 151 23.87 -15.30 0.92
N PHE A 152 22.62 -15.32 1.37
CA PHE A 152 21.56 -16.05 0.67
C PHE A 152 21.14 -15.40 -0.66
N ARG A 153 21.16 -14.06 -0.78
CA ARG A 153 20.96 -13.38 -2.07
C ARG A 153 22.00 -13.82 -3.11
N THR A 154 23.27 -13.91 -2.72
CA THR A 154 24.36 -14.29 -3.63
C THR A 154 24.24 -15.74 -4.11
N ILE A 155 23.83 -16.67 -3.23
CA ILE A 155 23.84 -18.10 -3.54
C ILE A 155 22.52 -18.56 -4.15
N LEU A 156 21.39 -18.07 -3.65
CA LEU A 156 20.05 -18.55 -3.99
C LEU A 156 19.23 -17.53 -4.80
N GLY A 157 19.83 -16.38 -5.12
CA GLY A 157 19.22 -15.34 -5.93
C GLY A 157 18.18 -14.50 -5.20
N SER A 158 17.57 -13.59 -5.95
CA SER A 158 16.77 -12.49 -5.39
C SER A 158 15.42 -12.90 -4.80
N TRP A 159 14.85 -14.02 -5.24
CA TRP A 159 13.59 -14.54 -4.67
C TRP A 159 13.76 -15.01 -3.23
N VAL A 160 14.84 -15.75 -2.97
CA VAL A 160 15.14 -16.20 -1.61
C VAL A 160 15.49 -15.02 -0.72
N TRP A 161 16.23 -14.03 -1.25
CA TRP A 161 16.44 -12.76 -0.54
C TRP A 161 15.12 -12.10 -0.13
N GLY A 162 14.14 -12.00 -1.04
CA GLY A 162 12.78 -11.51 -0.72
C GLY A 162 12.09 -12.29 0.40
N GLY A 163 12.20 -13.62 0.39
CA GLY A 163 11.68 -14.47 1.46
C GLY A 163 12.31 -14.15 2.83
N PHE A 164 13.63 -13.99 2.90
CA PHE A 164 14.30 -13.58 4.15
C PHE A 164 13.88 -12.17 4.59
N LEU A 165 13.66 -11.23 3.67
CA LEU A 165 13.17 -9.91 4.03
C LEU A 165 11.75 -9.96 4.59
N GLY A 166 10.87 -10.76 4.00
CA GLY A 166 9.49 -10.92 4.47
C GLY A 166 9.40 -11.53 5.88
N THR A 167 10.38 -12.34 6.29
CA THR A 167 10.44 -12.87 7.67
C THR A 167 11.16 -11.93 8.62
N ALA A 168 12.09 -11.10 8.12
CA ALA A 168 12.87 -10.19 8.94
C ALA A 168 12.16 -8.86 9.21
N LEU A 169 11.39 -8.32 8.28
CA LEU A 169 10.82 -6.96 8.33
C LEU A 169 9.30 -6.99 8.17
N PRO A 170 8.53 -6.40 9.09
CA PRO A 170 7.08 -6.36 8.94
C PRO A 170 6.68 -5.38 7.83
N ARG A 171 5.64 -5.73 7.05
CA ARG A 171 5.13 -4.89 5.95
C ARG A 171 4.82 -3.46 6.39
N TRP A 172 4.20 -3.28 7.56
CA TRP A 172 3.90 -1.94 8.08
C TRP A 172 5.16 -1.08 8.27
N TYR A 173 6.32 -1.68 8.58
CA TYR A 173 7.55 -0.90 8.72
C TYR A 173 7.99 -0.32 7.37
N LEU A 174 8.07 -1.18 6.34
CA LEU A 174 8.50 -0.78 5.00
C LEU A 174 7.65 0.40 4.49
N GLU A 175 6.34 0.22 4.58
CA GLU A 175 5.34 1.13 4.03
C GLU A 175 5.20 2.40 4.89
N GLY A 176 5.24 2.25 6.21
CA GLY A 176 5.18 3.36 7.15
C GLY A 176 6.39 4.30 7.08
N ASP A 177 7.58 3.74 6.96
CA ASP A 177 8.83 4.50 6.82
C ASP A 177 8.87 5.25 5.47
N ALA A 178 8.28 4.68 4.42
CA ALA A 178 8.11 5.33 3.12
C ALA A 178 7.07 6.47 3.18
N VAL A 179 5.91 6.26 3.82
CA VAL A 179 4.91 7.32 4.11
C VAL A 179 5.49 8.45 4.96
N GLY A 180 6.26 8.11 5.98
CA GLY A 180 6.96 9.10 6.80
C GLY A 180 7.96 9.92 5.99
N THR A 181 8.58 9.33 4.96
CA THR A 181 9.53 10.00 4.07
C THR A 181 8.82 10.93 3.08
N GLU A 182 7.72 10.50 2.46
CA GLU A 182 6.85 11.38 1.65
C GLU A 182 6.42 12.62 2.43
N THR A 183 5.97 12.39 3.67
CA THR A 183 5.51 13.44 4.56
C THR A 183 6.68 14.35 4.95
N ALA A 184 7.86 13.82 5.25
CA ALA A 184 9.01 14.67 5.58
C ALA A 184 9.50 15.54 4.40
N LEU A 185 9.41 15.04 3.16
CA LEU A 185 10.09 15.65 2.01
C LEU A 185 9.18 16.46 1.08
N THR A 186 7.88 16.49 1.35
CA THR A 186 6.92 17.26 0.55
C THR A 186 6.07 18.17 1.43
N LEU A 187 5.46 19.19 0.84
CA LEU A 187 4.41 20.00 1.50
C LEU A 187 3.09 19.22 1.60
N GLY A 188 2.94 18.15 0.83
CA GLY A 188 1.82 17.20 0.88
C GLY A 188 2.19 15.95 1.68
N GLY A 189 1.99 14.78 1.08
CA GLY A 189 2.27 13.49 1.70
C GLY A 189 1.11 12.98 2.56
N ARG A 190 0.93 11.66 2.56
CA ARG A 190 -0.21 11.01 3.20
C ARG A 190 -0.37 11.36 4.69
N GLY A 191 0.73 11.55 5.41
CA GLY A 191 0.70 11.95 6.82
C GLY A 191 0.10 13.34 7.12
N ARG A 192 -0.15 14.17 6.09
CA ARG A 192 -0.83 15.48 6.21
C ARG A 192 -2.28 15.47 5.71
N VAL A 193 -2.76 14.35 5.17
CA VAL A 193 -4.11 14.25 4.62
C VAL A 193 -5.08 13.83 5.73
N PRO A 194 -6.17 14.58 6.00
CA PRO A 194 -7.14 14.23 7.04
C PRO A 194 -7.80 12.86 6.86
N GLU A 195 -7.94 12.37 5.62
CA GLU A 195 -8.47 11.02 5.40
C GLU A 195 -7.54 9.93 5.96
N PHE A 196 -6.23 10.20 5.98
CA PHE A 196 -5.23 9.23 6.42
C PHE A 196 -5.23 9.02 7.94
N ASP A 197 -5.50 10.05 8.74
CA ASP A 197 -5.62 9.90 10.20
C ASP A 197 -7.04 9.52 10.65
N MET A 198 -8.07 9.93 9.90
CA MET A 198 -9.49 9.69 10.17
C MET A 198 -9.79 8.25 10.60
N GLN A 199 -9.24 7.26 9.89
CA GLN A 199 -9.57 5.85 10.11
C GLN A 199 -9.19 5.36 11.51
N TYR A 200 -7.96 5.62 11.95
CA TYR A 200 -7.55 5.27 13.31
C TYR A 200 -8.23 6.16 14.34
N ARG A 201 -8.28 7.47 14.09
CA ARG A 201 -8.90 8.44 15.00
C ARG A 201 -10.35 8.08 15.32
N ALA A 202 -11.16 7.80 14.31
CA ALA A 202 -12.55 7.39 14.47
C ALA A 202 -12.68 6.07 15.25
N LEU A 203 -11.83 5.08 14.99
CA LEU A 203 -11.82 3.82 15.76
C LEU A 203 -11.49 4.05 17.23
N ARG A 204 -10.44 4.85 17.51
CA ARG A 204 -9.97 5.08 18.88
C ARG A 204 -10.95 5.91 19.69
N LEU A 205 -11.47 7.01 19.13
CA LEU A 205 -12.45 7.88 19.80
C LEU A 205 -13.81 7.19 19.99
N SER A 206 -14.18 6.23 19.14
CA SER A 206 -15.37 5.39 19.35
C SER A 206 -15.14 4.21 20.31
N GLY A 207 -14.01 4.18 21.03
CA GLY A 207 -13.70 3.13 22.01
C GLY A 207 -13.30 1.79 21.42
N ARG A 208 -13.08 1.69 20.10
CA ARG A 208 -12.71 0.44 19.41
C ARG A 208 -11.19 0.24 19.45
N LYS A 209 -10.71 -0.41 20.50
CA LYS A 209 -9.28 -0.65 20.74
C LYS A 209 -8.85 -2.06 20.32
N TYR A 210 -8.20 -2.18 19.16
CA TYR A 210 -7.66 -3.45 18.68
C TYR A 210 -6.26 -3.75 19.22
N GLY A 211 -5.92 -5.03 19.37
CA GLY A 211 -4.56 -5.49 19.67
C GLY A 211 -3.64 -5.46 18.44
N TYR A 212 -2.33 -5.58 18.67
CA TYR A 212 -1.31 -5.48 17.62
C TYR A 212 -1.47 -6.53 16.52
N GLU A 213 -1.79 -7.78 16.88
CA GLU A 213 -1.98 -8.88 15.93
C GLU A 213 -3.08 -8.54 14.92
N LYS A 214 -4.20 -8.01 15.43
CA LYS A 214 -5.31 -7.60 14.58
C LYS A 214 -4.97 -6.36 13.75
N ALA A 215 -4.28 -5.38 14.33
CA ALA A 215 -3.85 -4.20 13.61
C ALA A 215 -2.89 -4.57 12.47
N SER A 216 -1.97 -5.50 12.70
CA SER A 216 -0.96 -5.93 11.71
C SER A 216 -1.49 -6.91 10.67
N ALA A 217 -2.39 -7.82 11.06
CA ALA A 217 -2.95 -8.85 10.18
C ALA A 217 -4.28 -8.48 9.53
N THR A 218 -4.87 -7.34 9.90
CA THR A 218 -6.21 -6.87 9.48
C THR A 218 -7.34 -7.81 9.95
N SER A 219 -8.56 -7.67 9.39
CA SER A 219 -9.70 -8.51 9.72
C SER A 219 -10.70 -8.58 8.57
N LEU A 220 -11.26 -9.77 8.35
CA LEU A 220 -12.36 -10.00 7.38
C LEU A 220 -13.76 -9.77 7.99
N LYS A 221 -13.84 -9.21 9.21
CA LYS A 221 -15.12 -8.97 9.90
C LYS A 221 -15.26 -7.54 10.37
N GLN A 222 -14.19 -6.96 10.91
CA GLN A 222 -14.19 -5.60 11.43
C GLN A 222 -13.21 -4.76 10.62
N PHE A 223 -13.56 -3.50 10.39
CA PHE A 223 -12.65 -2.58 9.72
C PHE A 223 -11.39 -2.38 10.56
N VAL A 224 -10.24 -2.55 9.92
CA VAL A 224 -8.92 -2.28 10.50
C VAL A 224 -8.17 -1.44 9.46
N PRO A 225 -7.62 -0.26 9.83
CA PRO A 225 -6.83 0.54 8.92
C PRO A 225 -5.62 -0.26 8.43
N ASN A 226 -5.14 0.05 7.24
CA ASN A 226 -4.14 -0.79 6.59
C ASN A 226 -2.72 -0.56 7.16
N HIS A 227 -1.75 -1.28 6.59
CA HIS A 227 -0.37 -1.26 7.03
C HIS A 227 0.34 0.09 6.78
N TYR A 228 -0.13 0.93 5.87
CA TYR A 228 0.38 2.29 5.69
C TYR A 228 0.06 3.15 6.90
N ASN A 229 -1.20 3.16 7.34
CA ASN A 229 -1.63 3.93 8.51
C ASN A 229 -0.92 3.43 9.78
N LEU A 230 -0.94 2.10 10.01
CA LEU A 230 -0.28 1.49 11.17
C LEU A 230 1.22 1.84 11.18
N GLY A 231 1.83 1.69 10.02
CA GLY A 231 3.25 1.89 9.85
C GLY A 231 3.70 3.30 10.09
N TYR A 232 2.99 4.27 9.52
CA TYR A 232 3.29 5.69 9.68
C TYR A 232 3.32 6.07 11.16
N TYR A 233 2.31 5.67 11.94
CA TYR A 233 2.27 5.98 13.37
C TYR A 233 3.37 5.30 14.17
N MET A 234 3.59 3.99 13.97
CA MET A 234 4.60 3.26 14.73
C MET A 234 6.02 3.73 14.38
N THR A 235 6.29 4.02 13.11
CA THR A 235 7.59 4.53 12.66
C THR A 235 7.87 5.94 13.14
N THR A 236 6.86 6.81 13.11
CA THR A 236 6.95 8.19 13.61
C THR A 236 7.15 8.23 15.11
N TYR A 237 6.35 7.48 15.88
CA TYR A 237 6.51 7.38 17.34
C TYR A 237 7.94 7.00 17.71
N ALA A 238 8.49 5.94 17.10
CA ALA A 238 9.84 5.52 17.46
C ALA A 238 10.90 6.56 17.11
N ARG A 239 10.75 7.28 15.98
CA ARG A 239 11.69 8.36 15.60
C ARG A 239 11.65 9.52 16.59
N ILE A 240 10.46 9.91 17.05
CA ILE A 240 10.27 11.00 18.02
C ILE A 240 10.91 10.63 19.36
N HIS A 241 10.68 9.40 19.85
CA HIS A 241 11.06 9.00 21.22
C HIS A 241 12.46 8.39 21.34
N PHE A 242 13.01 7.80 20.26
CA PHE A 242 14.29 7.08 20.29
C PHE A 242 15.31 7.59 19.27
N GLY A 243 15.01 8.68 18.58
CA GLY A 243 15.92 9.36 17.66
C GLY A 243 15.73 8.97 16.19
N ALA A 244 16.17 9.87 15.30
CA ALA A 244 15.96 9.75 13.86
C ALA A 244 16.65 8.53 13.20
N ASP A 245 17.68 7.98 13.86
CA ASP A 245 18.46 6.84 13.35
C ASP A 245 17.98 5.47 13.87
N ILE A 246 16.91 5.43 14.68
CA ILE A 246 16.42 4.21 15.33
C ILE A 246 16.15 3.09 14.33
N TRP A 247 15.53 3.41 13.19
CA TRP A 247 15.14 2.40 12.20
C TRP A 247 16.34 1.80 11.47
N SER A 248 17.38 2.59 11.20
CA SER A 248 18.64 2.06 10.66
C SER A 248 19.24 0.98 11.58
N LYS A 249 19.25 1.23 12.90
CA LYS A 249 19.75 0.27 13.90
C LYS A 249 18.89 -1.00 13.99
N VAL A 250 17.57 -0.84 14.13
CA VAL A 250 16.62 -1.96 14.26
C VAL A 250 16.65 -2.84 13.02
N VAL A 251 16.60 -2.25 11.82
CA VAL A 251 16.61 -3.00 10.56
C VAL A 251 17.93 -3.72 10.36
N GLN A 252 19.07 -3.08 10.64
CA GLN A 252 20.36 -3.74 10.51
C GLN A 252 20.46 -4.98 11.42
N ASP A 253 19.97 -4.91 12.65
CA ASP A 253 19.93 -6.09 13.51
C ASP A 253 18.95 -7.16 13.01
N ALA A 254 17.81 -6.73 12.46
CA ALA A 254 16.78 -7.63 11.95
C ALA A 254 17.26 -8.43 10.73
N VAL A 255 17.86 -7.77 9.74
CA VAL A 255 18.30 -8.40 8.48
C VAL A 255 19.58 -9.21 8.64
N ASN A 256 20.34 -8.97 9.72
CA ASN A 256 21.45 -9.83 10.14
C ASN A 256 20.99 -10.98 11.04
N PHE A 257 19.69 -11.08 11.34
CA PHE A 257 19.11 -12.09 12.24
C PHE A 257 19.84 -12.16 13.59
N LYS A 258 20.16 -11.00 14.19
CA LYS A 258 20.74 -10.90 15.56
C LYS A 258 19.71 -11.22 16.65
N GLY A 259 19.16 -12.42 16.56
CA GLY A 259 17.96 -12.91 17.21
C GLY A 259 17.15 -13.70 16.19
N VAL A 260 17.25 -15.04 16.21
CA VAL A 260 16.69 -15.91 15.13
C VAL A 260 15.17 -15.80 15.02
N PHE A 261 14.46 -15.76 16.16
CA PHE A 261 13.00 -15.67 16.19
C PHE A 261 12.53 -14.24 16.42
N PHE A 262 11.68 -13.72 15.53
CA PHE A 262 11.21 -12.32 15.57
C PHE A 262 12.36 -11.30 15.58
N PRO A 263 13.29 -11.37 14.61
CA PRO A 263 14.52 -10.56 14.59
C PRO A 263 14.23 -9.06 14.69
N PHE A 264 13.18 -8.56 14.04
CA PHE A 264 12.74 -7.16 14.16
C PHE A 264 12.37 -6.76 15.58
N SER A 265 11.56 -7.57 16.26
CA SER A 265 11.08 -7.28 17.62
C SER A 265 12.23 -7.32 18.63
N GLN A 266 13.21 -8.21 18.41
CA GLN A 266 14.42 -8.25 19.23
C GLN A 266 15.33 -7.04 19.00
N GLY A 267 15.55 -6.65 17.74
CA GLY A 267 16.29 -5.43 17.40
C GLY A 267 15.63 -4.19 18.00
N LEU A 268 14.30 -4.08 17.89
CA LEU A 268 13.54 -2.99 18.50
C LEU A 268 13.73 -2.94 20.02
N HIS A 269 13.64 -4.09 20.69
CA HIS A 269 13.82 -4.16 22.14
C HIS A 269 15.22 -3.76 22.58
N ARG A 270 16.26 -4.13 21.81
CA ARG A 270 17.65 -3.76 22.10
C ARG A 270 17.88 -2.26 22.10
N TYR A 271 17.23 -1.52 21.19
CA TYR A 271 17.47 -0.09 21.03
C TYR A 271 16.42 0.82 21.69
N THR A 272 15.26 0.28 22.07
CA THR A 272 14.16 1.06 22.66
C THR A 272 13.67 0.53 24.01
N GLY A 273 14.07 -0.67 24.42
CA GLY A 273 13.46 -1.40 25.52
C GLY A 273 12.05 -1.95 25.19
N LEU A 274 11.47 -1.64 24.03
CA LEU A 274 10.14 -2.06 23.62
C LEU A 274 10.19 -3.18 22.58
N ARG A 275 9.40 -4.23 22.78
CA ARG A 275 9.05 -5.18 21.71
C ARG A 275 7.93 -4.61 20.86
N THR A 276 7.68 -5.19 19.68
CA THR A 276 6.72 -4.63 18.71
C THR A 276 5.32 -4.38 19.28
N ARG A 277 4.79 -5.30 20.11
CA ARG A 277 3.50 -5.11 20.80
C ARG A 277 3.51 -3.94 21.79
N GLN A 278 4.63 -3.72 22.47
CA GLN A 278 4.79 -2.63 23.42
C GLN A 278 4.89 -1.29 22.69
N LEU A 279 5.66 -1.24 21.60
CA LEU A 279 5.70 -0.07 20.71
C LEU A 279 4.28 0.28 20.23
N TYR A 280 3.54 -0.69 19.70
CA TYR A 280 2.15 -0.47 19.27
C TYR A 280 1.27 0.11 20.38
N ARG A 281 1.32 -0.47 21.59
CA ARG A 281 0.52 0.04 22.71
C ARG A 281 0.91 1.46 23.08
N ALA A 282 2.21 1.76 23.16
CA ALA A 282 2.71 3.09 23.50
C ALA A 282 2.29 4.13 22.44
N THR A 283 2.44 3.79 21.15
CA THR A 283 1.95 4.62 20.04
C THR A 283 0.45 4.90 20.15
N MET A 284 -0.37 3.86 20.36
CA MET A 284 -1.83 4.03 20.43
C MET A 284 -2.26 4.81 21.70
N GLN A 285 -1.52 4.70 22.81
CA GLN A 285 -1.78 5.46 24.02
C GLN A 285 -1.50 6.96 23.83
N GLU A 286 -0.39 7.29 23.16
CA GLU A 286 -0.06 8.68 22.84
C GLU A 286 -1.09 9.30 21.89
N LEU A 287 -1.46 8.57 20.83
CA LEU A 287 -2.49 9.02 19.88
C LEU A 287 -3.85 9.19 20.54
N ASP A 288 -4.25 8.27 21.44
CA ASP A 288 -5.48 8.44 22.24
C ASP A 288 -5.45 9.77 23.01
N SER A 289 -4.34 10.07 23.70
CA SER A 289 -4.19 11.31 24.47
C SER A 289 -4.35 12.55 23.59
N LEU A 290 -3.62 12.59 22.46
CA LEU A 290 -3.66 13.71 21.52
C LEU A 290 -5.05 13.92 20.91
N TRP A 291 -5.69 12.84 20.46
CA TRP A 291 -6.99 12.96 19.81
C TRP A 291 -8.12 13.27 20.78
N ILE A 292 -8.10 12.73 22.00
CA ILE A 292 -9.08 13.10 23.04
C ILE A 292 -8.96 14.59 23.37
N GLN A 293 -7.74 15.10 23.54
CA GLN A 293 -7.52 16.53 23.79
C GLN A 293 -8.00 17.41 22.63
N GLN A 294 -7.81 16.97 21.38
CA GLN A 294 -8.35 17.71 20.23
C GLN A 294 -9.88 17.67 20.20
N ASP A 295 -10.48 16.51 20.49
CA ASP A 295 -11.94 16.31 20.44
C ASP A 295 -12.69 17.23 21.44
N THR A 296 -12.13 17.47 22.63
CA THR A 296 -12.76 18.37 23.63
C THR A 296 -12.84 19.82 23.18
N THR A 297 -12.08 20.23 22.17
CA THR A 297 -12.08 21.59 21.63
C THR A 297 -13.00 21.76 20.41
N LEU A 298 -13.53 20.67 19.87
CA LEU A 298 -14.34 20.69 18.65
C LEU A 298 -15.83 20.85 18.94
N GLN A 299 -16.48 21.74 18.20
CA GLN A 299 -17.94 21.83 18.15
C GLN A 299 -18.45 20.97 17.00
N LEU A 300 -18.97 19.79 17.33
CA LEU A 300 -19.43 18.83 16.32
C LEU A 300 -20.81 19.23 15.77
N THR A 301 -20.95 19.19 14.45
CA THR A 301 -22.27 19.35 13.80
C THR A 301 -23.13 18.13 14.11
N LYS A 302 -24.37 18.34 14.56
CA LYS A 302 -25.31 17.25 14.80
C LYS A 302 -25.61 16.54 13.48
N ALA A 303 -25.47 15.22 13.48
CA ALA A 303 -25.79 14.37 12.34
C ALA A 303 -26.73 13.24 12.77
N THR A 304 -27.67 12.88 11.90
CA THR A 304 -28.60 11.77 12.12
C THR A 304 -28.10 10.53 11.40
N VAL A 305 -27.98 9.41 12.13
CA VAL A 305 -27.63 8.12 11.52
C VAL A 305 -28.89 7.50 10.93
N VAL A 306 -28.95 7.44 9.59
CA VAL A 306 -30.09 6.85 8.85
C VAL A 306 -30.07 5.31 8.94
N ASN A 307 -28.91 4.68 8.74
CA ASN A 307 -28.80 3.22 8.74
C ASN A 307 -28.37 2.71 10.12
N GLN A 308 -29.36 2.34 10.94
CA GLN A 308 -29.11 1.84 12.30
C GLN A 308 -29.06 0.30 12.39
N LYS A 309 -29.35 -0.40 11.29
CA LYS A 309 -29.37 -1.87 11.28
C LYS A 309 -27.95 -2.39 11.52
N LYS A 310 -27.81 -3.20 12.58
CA LYS A 310 -26.56 -3.90 12.88
C LYS A 310 -26.17 -4.80 11.70
N LYS A 311 -24.92 -4.66 11.23
CA LYS A 311 -24.35 -5.46 10.14
C LYS A 311 -23.45 -6.56 10.73
N ALA A 312 -23.40 -7.71 10.07
CA ALA A 312 -22.62 -8.87 10.52
C ALA A 312 -21.10 -8.68 10.30
N THR A 313 -20.75 -8.05 9.17
CA THR A 313 -19.39 -7.62 8.82
C THR A 313 -19.35 -6.11 8.64
N PHE A 314 -18.16 -5.56 8.43
CA PHE A 314 -18.00 -4.17 8.03
C PHE A 314 -18.76 -3.89 6.73
N THR A 315 -19.55 -2.82 6.74
CA THR A 315 -20.26 -2.31 5.57
C THR A 315 -19.97 -0.82 5.46
N SER A 316 -19.57 -0.38 4.27
CA SER A 316 -19.31 1.01 3.93
C SER A 316 -20.36 1.52 2.96
N TYR A 317 -20.72 2.79 3.11
CA TYR A 317 -21.55 3.54 2.17
C TYR A 317 -20.74 4.75 1.71
N ARG A 318 -20.50 4.87 0.41
CA ARG A 318 -19.66 5.91 -0.19
C ARG A 318 -20.41 6.64 -1.29
N ASN A 319 -19.85 7.79 -1.68
CA ASN A 319 -20.32 8.61 -2.80
C ASN A 319 -21.81 8.89 -2.75
N ALA A 320 -22.29 9.37 -1.60
CA ALA A 320 -23.70 9.63 -1.40
C ALA A 320 -24.17 10.79 -2.27
N GLN A 321 -25.23 10.54 -3.04
CA GLN A 321 -25.89 11.49 -3.91
C GLN A 321 -27.33 11.72 -3.42
N TYR A 322 -27.72 12.99 -3.37
CA TYR A 322 -29.08 13.37 -2.98
C TYR A 322 -30.02 13.18 -4.18
N GLU A 323 -31.09 12.40 -3.99
CA GLU A 323 -32.10 12.18 -5.03
C GLU A 323 -33.37 12.98 -4.75
N ALA A 324 -33.86 12.92 -3.51
CA ALA A 324 -35.05 13.64 -3.04
C ALA A 324 -35.04 13.70 -1.51
N GLU A 325 -36.04 14.38 -0.92
CA GLU A 325 -36.17 14.45 0.53
C GLU A 325 -36.23 13.04 1.15
N GLY A 326 -35.26 12.73 2.01
CA GLY A 326 -35.17 11.43 2.66
C GLY A 326 -34.74 10.27 1.75
N VAL A 327 -34.24 10.54 0.54
CA VAL A 327 -33.78 9.52 -0.41
C VAL A 327 -32.38 9.84 -0.90
N TRP A 328 -31.46 8.89 -0.69
CA TRP A 328 -30.08 8.99 -1.13
C TRP A 328 -29.69 7.79 -1.98
N LEU A 329 -28.95 8.05 -3.05
CA LEU A 329 -28.30 7.01 -3.83
C LEU A 329 -26.85 6.91 -3.37
N VAL A 330 -26.41 5.71 -3.02
CA VAL A 330 -25.05 5.49 -2.49
C VAL A 330 -24.46 4.24 -3.10
N GLU A 331 -23.13 4.14 -3.02
CA GLU A 331 -22.43 2.90 -3.25
C GLU A 331 -22.23 2.15 -1.93
N LYS A 332 -22.75 0.93 -1.86
CA LYS A 332 -22.60 0.03 -0.71
C LYS A 332 -21.56 -1.05 -1.01
N SER A 333 -20.66 -1.31 -0.06
CA SER A 333 -19.71 -2.42 -0.11
C SER A 333 -19.46 -3.00 1.29
N GLY A 334 -18.94 -4.21 1.37
CA GLY A 334 -18.60 -4.85 2.64
C GLY A 334 -17.79 -6.13 2.46
N PHE A 335 -17.33 -6.73 3.56
CA PHE A 335 -16.52 -7.96 3.46
C PHE A 335 -17.32 -9.18 2.97
N ASP A 336 -18.65 -9.15 3.11
CA ASP A 336 -19.59 -10.15 2.63
C ASP A 336 -20.47 -9.63 1.47
N LYS A 337 -20.12 -8.49 0.88
CA LYS A 337 -20.93 -7.79 -0.13
C LYS A 337 -20.05 -7.20 -1.21
N ILE A 338 -20.26 -7.65 -2.45
CA ILE A 338 -19.74 -6.93 -3.61
C ILE A 338 -20.32 -5.51 -3.67
N ARG A 339 -19.53 -4.61 -4.23
CA ARG A 339 -19.92 -3.22 -4.47
C ARG A 339 -21.26 -3.17 -5.23
N THR A 340 -22.19 -2.36 -4.75
CA THR A 340 -23.58 -2.30 -5.25
C THR A 340 -24.09 -0.87 -5.15
N LEU A 341 -24.77 -0.37 -6.19
CA LEU A 341 -25.50 0.89 -6.12
C LEU A 341 -26.87 0.65 -5.48
N VAL A 342 -27.16 1.38 -4.40
CA VAL A 342 -28.39 1.23 -3.63
C VAL A 342 -29.02 2.59 -3.36
N ARG A 343 -30.36 2.63 -3.29
CA ARG A 343 -31.08 3.72 -2.64
C ARG A 343 -31.22 3.43 -1.15
N ILE A 344 -31.10 4.47 -0.34
CA ILE A 344 -31.37 4.47 1.09
C ILE A 344 -32.48 5.47 1.36
N TYR A 345 -33.50 5.03 2.10
CA TYR A 345 -34.62 5.86 2.52
C TYR A 345 -34.41 6.34 3.97
N ALA A 346 -35.10 7.42 4.37
CA ALA A 346 -34.99 8.03 5.70
C ALA A 346 -35.30 7.07 6.86
N ASN A 347 -36.11 6.04 6.63
CA ASN A 347 -36.41 4.98 7.60
C ASN A 347 -35.33 3.87 7.65
N GLY A 348 -34.24 4.00 6.89
CA GLY A 348 -33.15 3.03 6.80
C GLY A 348 -33.44 1.80 5.94
N THR A 349 -34.53 1.77 5.16
CA THR A 349 -34.70 0.73 4.14
C THR A 349 -33.76 0.96 2.97
N GLU A 350 -33.37 -0.14 2.31
CA GLU A 350 -32.41 -0.13 1.21
C GLU A 350 -33.05 -0.80 0.00
N GLU A 351 -32.95 -0.18 -1.17
CA GLU A 351 -33.36 -0.76 -2.45
C GLU A 351 -32.12 -0.93 -3.34
N THR A 352 -31.91 -2.12 -3.88
CA THR A 352 -30.78 -2.36 -4.80
C THR A 352 -31.15 -1.88 -6.20
N LEU A 353 -30.29 -1.05 -6.80
CA LEU A 353 -30.47 -0.55 -8.15
C LEU A 353 -29.74 -1.42 -9.17
N THR A 354 -28.41 -1.49 -9.06
CA THR A 354 -27.56 -2.22 -10.00
C THR A 354 -26.18 -2.51 -9.41
N LEU A 355 -25.46 -3.44 -10.05
CA LEU A 355 -24.07 -3.73 -9.73
C LEU A 355 -23.15 -2.88 -10.63
N PRO A 356 -22.26 -2.06 -10.06
CA PRO A 356 -21.16 -1.48 -10.83
C PRO A 356 -20.17 -2.58 -11.22
N GLY A 357 -19.44 -2.34 -12.30
CA GLY A 357 -18.24 -3.11 -12.65
C GLY A 357 -17.09 -2.83 -11.68
N ILE A 358 -15.91 -3.31 -12.04
CA ILE A 358 -14.68 -3.06 -11.27
C ILE A 358 -14.35 -1.58 -11.38
N ASN A 359 -13.98 -0.94 -10.27
CA ASN A 359 -13.40 0.41 -10.25
C ASN A 359 -12.34 0.48 -9.14
N ASP A 360 -11.30 1.27 -9.34
CA ASP A 360 -10.31 1.53 -8.31
C ASP A 360 -10.89 2.51 -7.28
N GLU A 361 -10.64 2.27 -5.98
CA GLU A 361 -11.20 3.09 -4.91
C GLU A 361 -10.73 4.55 -5.02
N VAL A 362 -9.50 4.78 -5.47
CA VAL A 362 -8.91 6.14 -5.60
C VAL A 362 -9.48 6.95 -6.76
N ASN A 363 -10.20 6.28 -7.66
CA ASN A 363 -10.84 6.88 -8.84
C ASN A 363 -12.36 6.72 -8.80
N ASN A 364 -12.93 6.39 -7.64
CA ASN A 364 -14.34 6.05 -7.57
C ASN A 364 -15.25 7.26 -7.35
N THR A 365 -16.03 7.58 -8.37
CA THR A 365 -17.05 8.63 -8.37
C THR A 365 -18.44 8.08 -8.64
N LEU A 366 -19.45 8.83 -8.22
CA LEU A 366 -20.84 8.56 -8.53
C LEU A 366 -21.56 9.90 -8.69
N SER A 367 -22.24 10.08 -9.82
CA SER A 367 -22.98 11.29 -10.16
C SER A 367 -24.42 10.92 -10.51
N VAL A 368 -25.39 11.75 -10.12
CA VAL A 368 -26.81 11.50 -10.34
C VAL A 368 -27.50 12.77 -10.82
N VAL A 369 -28.24 12.68 -11.93
CA VAL A 369 -29.09 13.77 -12.45
C VAL A 369 -30.41 13.18 -12.93
N GLY A 370 -31.51 13.58 -12.30
CA GLY A 370 -32.84 13.03 -12.60
C GLY A 370 -32.87 11.52 -12.40
N SER A 371 -33.24 10.76 -13.44
CA SER A 371 -33.20 9.29 -13.42
C SER A 371 -31.86 8.68 -13.83
N GLN A 372 -30.87 9.48 -14.22
CA GLN A 372 -29.59 8.98 -14.72
C GLN A 372 -28.55 8.93 -13.61
N VAL A 373 -27.90 7.79 -13.52
CA VAL A 373 -26.78 7.51 -12.61
C VAL A 373 -25.55 7.26 -13.45
N CYS A 374 -24.44 7.89 -13.10
CA CYS A 374 -23.20 7.84 -13.85
C CYS A 374 -22.00 7.55 -12.94
N TRP A 375 -21.09 6.70 -13.41
CA TRP A 375 -19.84 6.36 -12.73
C TRP A 375 -18.81 5.84 -13.74
N SER A 376 -17.56 5.69 -13.31
CA SER A 376 -16.49 5.07 -14.11
C SER A 376 -16.30 3.58 -13.78
N GLU A 377 -16.00 2.77 -14.78
CA GLU A 377 -15.59 1.36 -14.63
C GLU A 377 -14.23 1.14 -15.29
N LEU A 378 -13.44 0.25 -14.71
CA LEU A 378 -12.23 -0.29 -15.30
C LEU A 378 -12.59 -1.23 -16.45
N ALA A 379 -11.97 -1.02 -17.60
CA ALA A 379 -12.04 -1.91 -18.75
C ALA A 379 -10.63 -2.29 -19.18
N TYR A 380 -10.44 -3.54 -19.60
CA TYR A 380 -9.11 -4.07 -19.91
C TYR A 380 -8.88 -4.17 -21.41
N GLY A 381 -7.62 -4.02 -21.82
CA GLY A 381 -7.17 -4.41 -23.16
C GLY A 381 -7.32 -5.92 -23.34
N VAL A 382 -7.71 -6.34 -24.55
CA VAL A 382 -7.95 -7.77 -24.85
C VAL A 382 -6.66 -8.59 -24.83
N ARG A 383 -5.52 -7.95 -25.13
CA ARG A 383 -4.23 -8.63 -25.34
C ARG A 383 -3.16 -8.31 -24.28
N TRP A 384 -3.18 -7.10 -23.72
CA TRP A 384 -2.04 -6.53 -22.99
C TRP A 384 -2.39 -6.33 -21.52
N GLY A 385 -1.64 -6.98 -20.62
CA GLY A 385 -1.92 -6.96 -19.18
C GLY A 385 -1.69 -5.61 -18.49
N LEU A 386 -0.88 -4.72 -19.09
CA LEU A 386 -0.66 -3.36 -18.61
C LEU A 386 -1.44 -2.30 -19.39
N GLN A 387 -2.36 -2.72 -20.25
CA GLN A 387 -3.28 -1.82 -20.94
C GLN A 387 -4.67 -1.93 -20.34
N ASP A 388 -5.13 -0.84 -19.75
CA ASP A 388 -6.48 -0.72 -19.25
C ASP A 388 -7.02 0.71 -19.47
N PHE A 389 -8.30 0.88 -19.20
CA PHE A 389 -9.09 2.03 -19.54
C PHE A 389 -10.07 2.34 -18.40
N SER A 390 -10.44 3.61 -18.28
CA SER A 390 -11.52 4.04 -17.40
C SER A 390 -12.65 4.57 -18.27
N VAL A 391 -13.78 3.85 -18.26
CA VAL A 391 -14.93 4.07 -19.14
C VAL A 391 -16.15 4.51 -18.35
N VAL A 392 -16.95 5.38 -18.96
CA VAL A 392 -18.15 5.91 -18.32
C VAL A 392 -19.31 4.94 -18.53
N CYS A 393 -19.97 4.60 -17.43
CA CYS A 393 -21.19 3.81 -17.40
C CYS A 393 -22.38 4.69 -17.00
N LEU A 394 -23.51 4.42 -17.64
CA LEU A 394 -24.78 5.08 -17.39
C LEU A 394 -25.81 4.03 -17.00
N TYR A 395 -26.63 4.35 -16.01
CA TYR A 395 -27.79 3.58 -15.62
C TYR A 395 -28.99 4.51 -15.50
N ASP A 396 -30.07 4.20 -16.21
CA ASP A 396 -31.34 4.89 -16.04
C ASP A 396 -32.23 4.11 -15.07
N ILE A 397 -32.62 4.73 -13.97
CA ILE A 397 -33.32 4.05 -12.89
C ILE A 397 -34.76 3.69 -13.27
N LYS A 398 -35.40 4.45 -14.17
CA LYS A 398 -36.79 4.20 -14.60
C LYS A 398 -36.87 2.98 -15.51
N THR A 399 -35.98 2.92 -16.51
CA THR A 399 -35.91 1.84 -17.50
C THR A 399 -35.11 0.64 -17.02
N LYS A 400 -34.33 0.81 -15.94
CA LYS A 400 -33.37 -0.17 -15.40
C LYS A 400 -32.31 -0.60 -16.42
N GLN A 401 -32.05 0.23 -17.43
CA GLN A 401 -31.06 -0.05 -18.46
C GLN A 401 -29.68 0.49 -18.05
N LYS A 402 -28.69 -0.41 -18.05
CA LYS A 402 -27.27 -0.08 -17.89
C LYS A 402 -26.59 -0.11 -19.27
N ARG A 403 -25.82 0.92 -19.60
CA ARG A 403 -25.00 0.95 -20.81
C ARG A 403 -23.64 1.58 -20.54
N ARG A 404 -22.64 1.14 -21.31
CA ARG A 404 -21.34 1.78 -21.35
C ARG A 404 -21.39 2.90 -22.40
N SER A 405 -21.12 4.14 -21.97
CA SER A 405 -21.21 5.34 -22.81
C SER A 405 -19.92 5.58 -23.60
N THR A 406 -18.77 5.15 -23.08
CA THR A 406 -17.45 5.35 -23.71
C THR A 406 -16.67 4.05 -23.85
N GLN A 407 -15.73 4.01 -24.77
CA GLN A 407 -14.85 2.85 -24.99
C GLN A 407 -13.41 3.32 -25.14
N GLN A 408 -12.47 2.59 -24.53
CA GLN A 408 -11.03 2.88 -24.59
C GLN A 408 -10.64 4.30 -24.13
N THR A 409 -11.33 4.82 -23.10
CA THR A 409 -11.10 6.16 -22.53
C THR A 409 -10.31 6.12 -21.22
N ARG A 410 -10.05 7.30 -20.64
CA ARG A 410 -9.46 7.47 -19.30
C ARG A 410 -10.23 8.52 -18.50
N TYR A 411 -11.52 8.28 -18.29
CA TYR A 411 -12.42 9.20 -17.60
C TYR A 411 -12.78 8.68 -16.21
N PHE A 412 -12.44 9.45 -15.18
CA PHE A 412 -12.49 9.01 -13.77
C PHE A 412 -13.57 9.69 -12.91
N ALA A 413 -14.10 10.83 -13.35
CA ALA A 413 -15.09 11.62 -12.61
C ALA A 413 -16.20 12.15 -13.55
N PRO A 414 -17.12 11.27 -14.00
CA PRO A 414 -18.17 11.66 -14.93
C PRO A 414 -19.41 12.25 -14.26
#